data_AF-W4L3V6-F1
#
_entry.id   AF-W4L3V6-F1
#
_cell.length_a   1.000
_cell.length_b   1.000
_cell.length_c   1.000
_cell.angle_alpha   90.00
_cell.angle_beta   90.00
_cell.angle_gamma   90.00
#
_symmetry.space_group_name_H-M   'P 1'
#
loop_
_entity.id
_entity.type
_entity.pdbx_description
1 polymer ?
#
loop_
_entity_poly.entity_id
_entity_poly.type
_entity_poly.pdbx_seq_one_letter_code
_entity_poly.pdbx_strand_id
1 'polypeptide(L)'
;ERLKEQAVDGIIGEIMYPSVNMAAFSYPERDVVHAVMKRHNDWIREYSSHDPERLVGIACLPLPEVDAAIEELQRVAKMGIRGAAIPCTAPLDKPYSHPDFEPFWDAAEEAGLPISMHIFCGSTPDMGLPAHWGSPGRSIVGYTMAHGGMVSTLAQLICGGVAERHPNLRFVCCEFETGWLAHVLQRMDHAA
;
A
#
# COMPACT_ATOMS: atom_id res chain seq x y z
N GLU A 1 6.24 -24.63 -8.32
CA GLU A 1 5.87 -24.95 -6.93
C GLU A 1 4.67 -24.15 -6.43
N ARG A 2 4.66 -22.81 -6.42
CA ARG A 2 3.53 -22.01 -5.86
C ARG A 2 2.14 -22.40 -6.37
N LEU A 3 1.95 -22.57 -7.69
CA LEU A 3 0.66 -22.99 -8.26
C LEU A 3 0.20 -24.38 -7.79
N LYS A 4 1.14 -25.27 -7.45
CA LYS A 4 0.84 -26.59 -6.90
C LYS A 4 0.37 -26.46 -5.45
N GLU A 5 1.03 -25.62 -4.65
CA GLU A 5 0.59 -25.30 -3.27
C GLU A 5 -0.81 -24.70 -3.27
N GLN A 6 -1.06 -23.71 -4.14
CA GLN A 6 -2.40 -23.13 -4.28
C GLN A 6 -3.46 -24.20 -4.62
N ALA A 7 -3.12 -25.20 -5.46
CA ALA A 7 -4.04 -26.28 -5.78
C ALA A 7 -4.31 -27.21 -4.59
N VAL A 8 -3.30 -27.45 -3.74
CA VAL A 8 -3.45 -28.22 -2.48
C VAL A 8 -4.34 -27.48 -1.49
N ASP A 9 -4.15 -26.17 -1.35
CA ASP A 9 -4.87 -25.33 -0.38
C ASP A 9 -6.25 -24.85 -0.89
N GLY A 10 -6.61 -25.15 -2.14
CA GLY A 10 -7.86 -24.69 -2.77
C GLY A 10 -7.88 -23.20 -3.14
N ILE A 11 -6.72 -22.57 -3.24
CA ILE A 11 -6.55 -21.15 -3.61
C ILE A 11 -6.67 -21.01 -5.13
N ILE A 12 -7.70 -20.27 -5.57
CA ILE A 12 -7.99 -20.05 -7.00
C ILE A 12 -7.29 -18.80 -7.58
N GLY A 13 -6.76 -17.93 -6.71
CA GLY A 13 -6.02 -16.75 -7.12
C GLY A 13 -5.31 -16.11 -5.92
N GLU A 14 -4.21 -15.42 -6.18
CA GLU A 14 -3.32 -14.85 -5.18
C GLU A 14 -2.84 -13.47 -5.59
N ILE A 15 -2.95 -12.53 -4.67
CA ILE A 15 -2.36 -11.19 -4.79
C ILE A 15 -0.99 -11.24 -4.12
N MET A 16 0.05 -10.92 -4.88
CA MET A 16 1.44 -11.06 -4.45
C MET A 16 2.04 -9.69 -4.13
N TYR A 17 2.41 -9.51 -2.87
CA TYR A 17 3.08 -8.33 -2.33
C TYR A 17 4.60 -8.55 -2.25
N PRO A 18 5.42 -7.49 -2.20
CA PRO A 18 6.83 -7.61 -1.81
C PRO A 18 6.95 -8.19 -0.40
N SER A 19 8.05 -8.87 -0.10
CA SER A 19 8.42 -9.21 1.29
C SER A 19 9.68 -8.43 1.71
N VAL A 20 10.84 -8.75 1.12
CA VAL A 20 12.10 -8.05 1.42
C VAL A 20 12.02 -6.55 1.09
N ASN A 21 11.28 -6.18 0.04
CA ASN A 21 11.18 -4.79 -0.41
C ASN A 21 10.14 -3.97 0.38
N MET A 22 9.42 -4.54 1.37
CA MET A 22 8.46 -3.78 2.19
C MET A 22 9.14 -2.61 2.91
N ALA A 23 10.35 -2.81 3.42
CA ALA A 23 11.10 -1.74 4.08
C ALA A 23 11.59 -0.65 3.12
N ALA A 24 11.63 -0.92 1.80
CA ALA A 24 12.12 0.06 0.83
C ALA A 24 11.23 1.32 0.75
N PHE A 25 9.96 1.22 1.12
CA PHE A 25 9.06 2.38 1.18
C PHE A 25 9.54 3.48 2.15
N SER A 26 10.28 3.11 3.21
CA SER A 26 10.74 4.05 4.24
C SER A 26 12.20 4.48 4.10
N TYR A 27 12.90 4.03 3.05
CA TYR A 27 14.31 4.38 2.87
C TYR A 27 14.49 5.85 2.49
N PRO A 28 15.51 6.52 3.06
CA PRO A 28 15.74 7.94 2.80
C PRO A 28 16.36 8.19 1.42
N GLU A 29 17.19 7.27 0.89
CA GLU A 29 17.83 7.42 -0.43
C GLU A 29 16.84 7.16 -1.57
N ARG A 30 16.26 8.23 -2.10
CA ARG A 30 15.17 8.17 -3.09
C ARG A 30 15.54 7.49 -4.40
N ASP A 31 16.75 7.73 -4.91
CA ASP A 31 17.27 7.02 -6.09
C ASP A 31 17.34 5.50 -5.89
N VAL A 32 17.64 5.06 -4.67
CA VAL A 32 17.65 3.63 -4.32
C VAL A 32 16.22 3.08 -4.30
N VAL A 33 15.29 3.81 -3.68
CA VAL A 33 13.85 3.45 -3.66
C VAL A 33 13.32 3.28 -5.08
N HIS A 34 13.58 4.24 -5.96
CA HIS A 34 13.15 4.21 -7.35
C HIS A 34 13.72 2.99 -8.10
N ALA A 35 15.03 2.76 -7.98
CA ALA A 35 15.67 1.63 -8.65
C ALA A 35 15.15 0.28 -8.15
N VAL A 36 14.96 0.13 -6.82
CA VAL A 36 14.47 -1.11 -6.20
C VAL A 36 13.02 -1.36 -6.59
N MET A 37 12.13 -0.36 -6.50
CA MET A 37 10.72 -0.52 -6.84
C MET A 37 10.54 -0.80 -8.33
N LYS A 38 11.23 -0.07 -9.21
CA LYS A 38 11.19 -0.33 -10.65
C LYS A 38 11.64 -1.76 -10.96
N ARG A 39 12.73 -2.24 -10.35
CA ARG A 39 13.22 -3.61 -10.54
C ARG A 39 12.27 -4.66 -9.97
N HIS A 40 11.65 -4.38 -8.82
CA HIS A 40 10.62 -5.22 -8.23
C HIS A 40 9.41 -5.33 -9.17
N ASN A 41 8.96 -4.22 -9.75
CA ASN A 41 7.80 -4.16 -10.63
C ASN A 41 8.05 -4.94 -11.93
N ASP A 42 9.25 -4.84 -12.49
CA ASP A 42 9.67 -5.66 -13.63
C ASP A 42 9.64 -7.15 -13.27
N TRP A 43 10.23 -7.52 -12.13
CA TRP A 43 10.28 -8.90 -11.65
C TRP A 43 8.91 -9.48 -11.32
N ILE A 44 8.06 -8.76 -10.59
CA ILE A 44 6.75 -9.28 -10.17
C ILE A 44 5.83 -9.46 -11.38
N ARG A 45 5.96 -8.61 -12.40
CA ARG A 45 5.26 -8.79 -13.67
C ARG A 45 5.71 -10.06 -14.38
N GLU A 46 7.02 -10.28 -14.47
CA GLU A 46 7.60 -11.50 -15.06
C GLU A 46 7.14 -12.74 -14.29
N TYR A 47 7.25 -12.72 -12.95
CA TYR A 47 6.84 -13.83 -12.10
C TYR A 47 5.35 -14.16 -12.28
N SER A 48 4.49 -13.15 -12.23
CA SER A 48 3.03 -13.31 -12.39
C SER A 48 2.63 -13.81 -13.79
N SER A 49 3.48 -13.62 -14.80
CA SER A 49 3.16 -14.04 -16.18
C SER A 49 3.09 -15.55 -16.38
N HIS A 50 3.59 -16.36 -15.43
CA HIS A 50 3.51 -17.82 -15.49
C HIS A 50 2.06 -18.34 -15.39
N ASP A 51 1.18 -17.59 -14.73
CA ASP A 51 -0.26 -17.83 -14.70
C ASP A 51 -0.97 -16.52 -14.33
N PRO A 52 -1.22 -15.62 -15.30
CA PRO A 52 -1.76 -14.28 -15.01
C PRO A 52 -3.23 -14.29 -14.57
N GLU A 53 -3.93 -15.42 -14.67
CA GLU A 53 -5.28 -15.56 -14.13
C GLU A 53 -5.23 -15.77 -12.61
N ARG A 54 -4.29 -16.61 -12.13
CA ARG A 54 -4.15 -16.95 -10.72
C ARG A 54 -3.14 -16.11 -9.96
N LEU A 55 -2.11 -15.58 -10.61
CA LEU A 55 -1.02 -14.83 -9.99
C LEU A 55 -1.16 -13.34 -10.31
N VAL A 56 -1.38 -12.53 -9.29
CA VAL A 56 -1.61 -11.08 -9.42
C VAL A 56 -0.55 -10.31 -8.67
N GLY A 57 0.50 -9.91 -9.37
CA GLY A 57 1.52 -9.01 -8.83
C GLY A 57 0.99 -7.61 -8.53
N ILE A 58 1.38 -7.07 -7.38
CA ILE A 58 1.16 -5.66 -7.03
C ILE A 58 2.45 -4.88 -7.28
N ALA A 59 2.34 -3.78 -8.04
CA ALA A 59 3.48 -2.88 -8.22
C ALA A 59 3.72 -2.05 -6.94
N CYS A 60 4.95 -1.69 -6.64
CA CYS A 60 5.30 -0.75 -5.58
C CYS A 60 5.57 0.63 -6.18
N LEU A 61 5.00 1.69 -5.59
CA LEU A 61 5.15 3.06 -6.09
C LEU A 61 5.96 3.93 -5.12
N PRO A 62 6.85 4.79 -5.64
CA PRO A 62 7.81 5.55 -4.85
C PRO A 62 7.23 6.82 -4.20
N LEU A 63 6.07 6.75 -3.57
CA LEU A 63 5.63 7.85 -2.71
C LEU A 63 6.65 8.08 -1.56
N PRO A 64 6.84 9.33 -1.10
CA PRO A 64 6.04 10.53 -1.41
C PRO A 64 6.46 11.34 -2.66
N GLU A 65 7.34 10.85 -3.53
CA GLU A 65 7.69 11.55 -4.78
C GLU A 65 6.58 11.38 -5.82
N VAL A 66 5.63 12.31 -5.78
CA VAL A 66 4.38 12.27 -6.57
C VAL A 66 4.65 12.10 -8.07
N ASP A 67 5.54 12.89 -8.66
CA ASP A 67 5.84 12.80 -10.10
C ASP A 67 6.41 11.43 -10.48
N ALA A 68 7.35 10.91 -9.69
CA ALA A 68 7.94 9.58 -9.91
C ALA A 68 6.91 8.46 -9.69
N ALA A 69 6.02 8.61 -8.72
CA ALA A 69 4.95 7.66 -8.46
C ALA A 69 3.92 7.61 -9.59
N ILE A 70 3.57 8.76 -10.18
CA ILE A 70 2.69 8.86 -11.34
C ILE A 70 3.35 8.23 -12.58
N GLU A 71 4.62 8.53 -12.85
CA GLU A 71 5.36 7.95 -13.97
C GLU A 71 5.38 6.41 -13.86
N GLU A 72 5.73 5.89 -12.68
CA GLU A 72 5.80 4.46 -12.46
C GLU A 72 4.42 3.81 -12.49
N LEU A 73 3.38 4.44 -11.93
CA LEU A 73 1.99 3.99 -12.00
C LEU A 73 1.55 3.83 -13.46
N GLN A 74 1.77 4.84 -14.29
CA GLN A 74 1.43 4.79 -15.71
C GLN A 74 2.21 3.71 -16.45
N ARG A 75 3.49 3.49 -16.10
CA ARG A 75 4.32 2.44 -16.68
C ARG A 75 3.79 1.05 -16.33
N VAL A 76 3.50 0.79 -15.06
CA VAL A 76 3.03 -0.54 -14.61
C VAL A 76 1.61 -0.83 -15.07
N ALA A 77 0.75 0.18 -15.20
CA ALA A 77 -0.56 0.06 -15.83
C ALA A 77 -0.43 -0.44 -17.28
N LYS A 78 0.48 0.15 -18.08
CA LYS A 78 0.77 -0.31 -19.46
C LYS A 78 1.36 -1.73 -19.52
N MET A 79 2.01 -2.18 -18.45
CA MET A 79 2.53 -3.56 -18.34
C MET A 79 1.43 -4.59 -18.04
N GLY A 80 0.22 -4.16 -17.68
CA GLY A 80 -0.90 -5.03 -17.30
C GLY A 80 -0.92 -5.43 -15.83
N ILE A 81 -0.22 -4.69 -14.95
CA ILE A 81 -0.39 -4.84 -13.50
C ILE A 81 -1.82 -4.41 -13.12
N ARG A 82 -2.41 -5.08 -12.12
CA ARG A 82 -3.82 -4.92 -11.72
C ARG A 82 -4.02 -4.25 -10.35
N GLY A 83 -2.95 -3.73 -9.75
CA GLY A 83 -3.00 -2.98 -8.50
C GLY A 83 -1.61 -2.46 -8.12
N ALA A 84 -1.58 -1.42 -7.31
CA ALA A 84 -0.34 -0.78 -6.91
C ALA A 84 -0.34 -0.51 -5.40
N ALA A 85 0.81 -0.70 -4.75
CA ALA A 85 1.03 -0.44 -3.34
C ALA A 85 1.73 0.89 -3.14
N ILE A 86 1.24 1.65 -2.18
CA ILE A 86 1.87 2.86 -1.65
C ILE A 86 2.18 2.66 -0.16
N PRO A 87 2.94 3.55 0.48
CA PRO A 87 3.13 3.44 1.91
C PRO A 87 1.81 3.44 2.69
N CYS A 88 1.67 2.60 3.71
CA CYS A 88 0.46 2.48 4.52
C CYS A 88 0.24 3.64 5.49
N THR A 89 1.26 4.44 5.73
CA THR A 89 1.21 5.72 6.44
C THR A 89 1.84 6.81 5.60
N ALA A 90 1.19 7.98 5.56
CA ALA A 90 1.72 9.17 4.89
C ALA A 90 2.97 9.73 5.61
N PRO A 91 3.75 10.61 4.97
CA PRO A 91 4.78 11.40 5.64
C PRO A 91 4.24 12.17 6.86
N LEU A 92 5.09 12.41 7.86
CA LEU A 92 4.67 13.09 9.09
C LEU A 92 4.23 14.55 8.86
N ASP A 93 4.83 15.21 7.88
CA ASP A 93 4.59 16.61 7.56
C ASP A 93 3.44 16.81 6.57
N LYS A 94 3.03 15.76 5.83
CA LYS A 94 1.98 15.84 4.81
C LYS A 94 1.07 14.62 4.86
N PRO A 95 -0.19 14.75 5.32
CA PRO A 95 -1.16 13.68 5.24
C PRO A 95 -1.51 13.37 3.79
N TYR A 96 -2.09 12.20 3.51
CA TYR A 96 -2.51 11.84 2.15
C TYR A 96 -3.63 12.71 1.58
N SER A 97 -4.32 13.47 2.43
CA SER A 97 -5.29 14.50 2.01
C SER A 97 -4.66 15.83 1.64
N HIS A 98 -3.34 15.98 1.78
CA HIS A 98 -2.64 17.21 1.40
C HIS A 98 -2.72 17.42 -0.12
N PRO A 99 -2.97 18.65 -0.62
CA PRO A 99 -3.11 18.92 -2.05
C PRO A 99 -1.95 18.44 -2.94
N ASP A 100 -0.74 18.37 -2.39
CA ASP A 100 0.42 17.83 -3.11
C ASP A 100 0.21 16.39 -3.61
N PHE A 101 -0.62 15.58 -2.96
CA PHE A 101 -0.94 14.22 -3.40
C PHE A 101 -2.12 14.15 -4.38
N GLU A 102 -2.85 15.26 -4.60
CA GLU A 102 -4.01 15.27 -5.51
C GLU A 102 -3.66 14.79 -6.93
N PRO A 103 -2.54 15.21 -7.55
CA PRO A 103 -2.16 14.70 -8.88
C PRO A 103 -1.93 13.18 -8.90
N PHE A 104 -1.49 12.60 -7.78
CA PHE A 104 -1.35 11.15 -7.66
C PHE A 104 -2.70 10.46 -7.63
N TRP A 105 -3.67 11.01 -6.88
CA TRP A 105 -5.02 10.45 -6.81
C TRP A 105 -5.76 10.54 -8.14
N ASP A 106 -5.64 11.67 -8.85
CA ASP A 106 -6.12 11.84 -10.23
C ASP A 106 -5.58 10.73 -11.13
N ALA A 107 -4.27 10.53 -11.13
CA ALA A 107 -3.61 9.52 -11.96
C ALA A 107 -3.99 8.08 -11.57
N ALA A 108 -4.16 7.81 -10.27
CA ALA A 108 -4.57 6.51 -9.76
C ALA A 108 -6.01 6.16 -10.17
N GLU A 109 -6.93 7.12 -10.11
CA GLU A 109 -8.30 6.95 -10.56
C GLU A 109 -8.37 6.77 -12.08
N GLU A 110 -7.64 7.60 -12.85
CA GLU A 110 -7.56 7.49 -14.32
C GLU A 110 -7.01 6.12 -14.75
N ALA A 111 -5.98 5.61 -14.05
CA ALA A 111 -5.42 4.28 -14.31
C ALA A 111 -6.40 3.14 -13.98
N GLY A 112 -7.44 3.39 -13.18
CA GLY A 112 -8.41 2.41 -12.73
C GLY A 112 -7.83 1.32 -11.81
N LEU A 113 -6.61 1.53 -11.29
CA LEU A 113 -5.91 0.56 -10.46
C LEU A 113 -6.27 0.76 -8.98
N PRO A 114 -6.59 -0.32 -8.23
CA PRO A 114 -6.73 -0.24 -6.79
C PRO A 114 -5.39 0.10 -6.14
N ILE A 115 -5.44 0.98 -5.15
CA ILE A 115 -4.30 1.40 -4.33
C ILE A 115 -4.29 0.63 -3.03
N SER A 116 -3.26 -0.19 -2.84
CA SER A 116 -3.08 -1.04 -1.68
C SER A 116 -2.11 -0.43 -0.68
N MET A 117 -2.36 -0.68 0.59
CA MET A 117 -1.56 -0.22 1.72
C MET A 117 -1.36 -1.39 2.65
N HIS A 118 -0.13 -1.90 2.66
CA HIS A 118 0.23 -3.12 3.39
C HIS A 118 0.92 -2.78 4.72
N ILE A 119 0.67 -3.56 5.76
CA ILE A 119 1.45 -3.46 7.01
C ILE A 119 2.96 -3.53 6.71
N PHE A 120 3.79 -2.91 7.56
CA PHE A 120 5.26 -2.85 7.40
C PHE A 120 5.77 -2.03 6.19
N CYS A 121 4.89 -1.25 5.54
CA CYS A 121 5.27 -0.40 4.40
C CYS A 121 4.99 1.08 4.71
N GLY A 122 5.53 1.69 5.75
CA GLY A 122 5.27 3.12 6.06
C GLY A 122 6.17 4.11 5.31
N SER A 123 5.77 5.39 5.24
CA SER A 123 6.62 6.48 4.72
C SER A 123 7.73 6.89 5.69
N THR A 124 7.69 6.38 6.92
CA THR A 124 8.60 6.68 8.02
C THR A 124 9.50 5.49 8.34
N PRO A 125 10.71 5.69 8.90
CA PRO A 125 11.66 4.59 9.18
C PRO A 125 11.13 3.47 10.09
N ASP A 126 10.11 3.75 10.91
CA ASP A 126 9.40 2.76 11.73
C ASP A 126 8.38 1.92 10.94
N MET A 127 8.31 2.10 9.63
CA MET A 127 7.41 1.39 8.72
C MET A 127 5.92 1.59 9.04
N GLY A 128 5.58 2.72 9.69
CA GLY A 128 4.20 3.04 10.09
C GLY A 128 3.72 2.29 11.33
N LEU A 129 4.65 1.71 12.10
CA LEU A 129 4.38 0.92 13.28
C LEU A 129 4.49 1.76 14.57
N PRO A 130 3.89 1.30 15.68
CA PRO A 130 4.01 1.97 16.96
C PRO A 130 5.46 2.11 17.44
N ALA A 131 5.68 3.15 18.25
CA ALA A 131 6.97 3.41 18.87
C ALA A 131 7.54 2.17 19.60
N HIS A 132 8.84 1.95 19.46
CA HIS A 132 9.58 0.81 20.02
C HIS A 132 9.26 -0.56 19.39
N TRP A 133 8.64 -0.60 18.22
CA TRP A 133 8.60 -1.81 17.39
C TRP A 133 10.01 -2.42 17.24
N GLY A 134 10.09 -3.76 17.23
CA GLY A 134 11.35 -4.49 17.09
C GLY A 134 12.26 -4.47 18.33
N SER A 135 11.89 -3.76 19.39
CA SER A 135 12.63 -3.80 20.66
C SER A 135 12.34 -5.10 21.43
N PRO A 136 13.30 -5.65 22.21
CA PRO A 136 13.09 -6.86 23.00
C PRO A 136 11.81 -6.81 23.84
N GLY A 137 10.94 -7.80 23.66
CA GLY A 137 9.67 -7.90 24.38
C GLY A 137 8.56 -6.95 23.91
N ARG A 138 8.79 -6.11 22.88
CA ARG A 138 7.81 -5.13 22.39
C ARG A 138 7.20 -5.45 21.03
N SER A 139 7.70 -6.48 20.33
CA SER A 139 7.15 -6.90 19.04
C SER A 139 5.68 -7.30 19.13
N ILE A 140 5.25 -7.97 20.21
CA ILE A 140 3.82 -8.31 20.40
C ILE A 140 2.98 -7.04 20.52
N VAL A 141 3.38 -6.10 21.38
CA VAL A 141 2.65 -4.83 21.59
C VAL A 141 2.57 -4.05 20.28
N GLY A 142 3.68 -3.93 19.56
CA GLY A 142 3.70 -3.19 18.31
C GLY A 142 2.88 -3.87 17.21
N TYR A 143 2.83 -5.21 17.15
CA TYR A 143 1.98 -5.93 16.19
C TYR A 143 0.50 -5.72 16.54
N THR A 144 0.14 -5.87 17.82
CA THR A 144 -1.23 -5.64 18.31
C THR A 144 -1.75 -4.24 17.97
N MET A 145 -0.87 -3.23 17.99
CA MET A 145 -1.22 -1.84 17.73
C MET A 145 -0.87 -1.37 16.31
N ALA A 146 -0.42 -2.25 15.41
CA ALA A 146 0.03 -1.88 14.06
C ALA A 146 -1.08 -1.22 13.23
N HIS A 147 -2.34 -1.63 13.44
CA HIS A 147 -3.50 -1.02 12.79
C HIS A 147 -3.69 0.47 13.11
N GLY A 148 -3.11 0.99 14.20
CA GLY A 148 -3.25 2.41 14.58
C GLY A 148 -2.77 3.38 13.50
N GLY A 149 -1.68 3.04 12.79
CA GLY A 149 -1.21 3.82 11.64
C GLY A 149 -2.23 3.81 10.49
N MET A 150 -2.79 2.63 10.18
CA MET A 150 -3.82 2.48 9.15
C MET A 150 -5.12 3.22 9.50
N VAL A 151 -5.52 3.25 10.77
CA VAL A 151 -6.66 4.06 11.23
C VAL A 151 -6.45 5.54 10.91
N SER A 152 -5.25 6.06 11.18
CA SER A 152 -4.90 7.44 10.83
C SER A 152 -4.97 7.67 9.32
N THR A 153 -4.41 6.76 8.52
CA THR A 153 -4.46 6.83 7.06
C THR A 153 -5.88 6.80 6.51
N LEU A 154 -6.74 5.89 6.97
CA LEU A 154 -8.15 5.86 6.55
C LEU A 154 -8.89 7.13 6.94
N ALA A 155 -8.65 7.68 8.13
CA ALA A 155 -9.23 8.94 8.53
C ALA A 155 -8.80 10.10 7.62
N GLN A 156 -7.52 10.14 7.21
CA GLN A 156 -7.05 11.14 6.26
C GLN A 156 -7.71 10.99 4.88
N LEU A 157 -7.84 9.76 4.36
CA LEU A 157 -8.44 9.52 3.04
C LEU A 157 -9.94 9.82 3.02
N ILE A 158 -10.67 9.41 4.06
CA ILE A 158 -12.13 9.58 4.17
C ILE A 158 -12.46 11.00 4.59
N CYS A 159 -12.02 11.42 5.79
CA CYS A 159 -12.38 12.72 6.36
C CYS A 159 -11.64 13.89 5.71
N GLY A 160 -10.51 13.64 5.03
CA GLY A 160 -9.84 14.62 4.18
C GLY A 160 -10.42 14.73 2.77
N GLY A 161 -11.49 13.99 2.47
CA GLY A 161 -12.26 14.10 1.23
C GLY A 161 -11.60 13.48 -0.01
N VAL A 162 -10.50 12.72 0.12
CA VAL A 162 -9.86 12.05 -1.03
C VAL A 162 -10.85 11.06 -1.65
N ALA A 163 -11.49 10.23 -0.82
CA ALA A 163 -12.49 9.27 -1.30
C ALA A 163 -13.76 9.95 -1.87
N GLU A 164 -14.06 11.19 -1.46
CA GLU A 164 -15.18 11.97 -2.01
C GLU A 164 -14.83 12.56 -3.38
N ARG A 165 -13.61 13.08 -3.55
CA ARG A 165 -13.13 13.64 -4.82
C ARG A 165 -12.83 12.57 -5.88
N HIS A 166 -12.43 11.37 -5.46
CA HIS A 166 -12.10 10.24 -6.34
C HIS A 166 -13.00 9.02 -6.08
N PRO A 167 -14.31 9.11 -6.38
CA PRO A 167 -15.30 8.11 -5.99
C PRO A 167 -15.12 6.74 -6.68
N ASN A 168 -14.35 6.66 -7.76
CA ASN A 168 -14.06 5.39 -8.45
C ASN A 168 -12.73 4.76 -8.01
N LEU A 169 -11.91 5.50 -7.25
CA LEU A 169 -10.66 5.00 -6.71
C LEU A 169 -10.93 4.00 -5.59
N ARG A 170 -10.24 2.86 -5.63
CA ARG A 170 -10.41 1.77 -4.66
C ARG A 170 -9.17 1.68 -3.78
N PHE A 171 -9.39 1.66 -2.47
CA PHE A 171 -8.33 1.47 -1.49
C PHE A 171 -8.39 0.05 -0.90
N VAL A 172 -7.22 -0.57 -0.70
CA VAL A 172 -7.10 -1.90 -0.10
C VAL A 172 -6.20 -1.81 1.13
N CYS A 173 -6.78 -1.97 2.32
CA CYS A 173 -6.03 -2.13 3.57
C CYS A 173 -5.60 -3.59 3.71
N CYS A 174 -4.31 -3.88 3.57
CA CYS A 174 -3.80 -5.24 3.54
C CYS A 174 -3.08 -5.60 4.85
N GLU A 175 -3.47 -6.75 5.44
CA GLU A 175 -2.85 -7.33 6.64
C GLU A 175 -2.97 -6.45 7.91
N PHE A 176 -4.11 -5.77 8.07
CA PHE A 176 -4.48 -5.03 9.29
C PHE A 176 -5.68 -5.61 10.03
N GLU A 177 -6.09 -6.85 9.68
CA GLU A 177 -7.34 -7.45 10.17
C GLU A 177 -8.56 -6.53 9.93
N THR A 178 -9.73 -6.86 10.50
CA THR A 178 -10.96 -6.08 10.27
C THR A 178 -11.73 -5.72 11.53
N GLY A 179 -11.33 -6.26 12.70
CA GLY A 179 -12.09 -6.11 13.95
C GLY A 179 -12.22 -4.67 14.48
N TRP A 180 -11.30 -3.79 14.10
CA TRP A 180 -11.29 -2.38 14.51
C TRP A 180 -12.17 -1.48 13.63
N LEU A 181 -12.51 -1.93 12.41
CA LEU A 181 -13.11 -1.08 11.38
C LEU A 181 -14.46 -0.49 11.81
N ALA A 182 -15.35 -1.33 12.37
CA ALA A 182 -16.67 -0.90 12.80
C ALA A 182 -16.61 0.20 13.88
N HIS A 183 -15.68 0.06 14.83
CA HIS A 183 -15.46 1.06 15.87
C HIS A 183 -14.98 2.38 15.27
N VAL A 184 -14.01 2.32 14.35
CA VAL A 184 -13.43 3.52 13.72
C VAL A 184 -14.44 4.26 12.87
N LEU A 185 -15.25 3.56 12.07
CA LEU A 185 -16.31 4.18 11.27
C LEU A 185 -17.36 4.85 12.17
N GLN A 186 -17.81 4.18 13.24
CA GLN A 186 -18.72 4.78 14.22
C GLN A 186 -18.11 6.06 14.85
N ARG A 187 -16.81 6.06 15.12
CA ARG A 187 -16.11 7.24 15.66
C ARG A 187 -16.04 8.39 14.66
N MET A 188 -15.86 8.10 13.37
CA MET A 188 -15.90 9.10 12.29
C MET A 188 -17.29 9.72 12.18
N ASP A 189 -18.35 8.91 12.14
CA ASP A 189 -19.73 9.39 12.07
C ASP A 189 -20.11 10.28 13.28
N HIS A 190 -19.60 9.96 14.46
CA HIS A 190 -19.84 10.75 15.66
C HIS A 190 -19.10 12.10 15.67
N ALA A 191 -17.98 12.19 14.96
CA ALA A 191 -17.14 13.39 14.94
C ALA A 191 -17.56 14.41 13.86
N ALA A 192 -18.34 13.98 12.86
CA ALA A 192 -18.90 14.81 11.80
C ALA A 192 -20.09 15.65 12.29
#